data_AF-A0A6N4V306-F1
#
_entry.id   AF-A0A6N4V306-F1
#
_cell.length_a   1.000
_cell.length_b   1.000
_cell.length_c   1.000
_cell.angle_alpha   90.00
_cell.angle_beta   90.00
_cell.angle_gamma   90.00
#
_symmetry.space_group_name_H-M   'P 1'
#
loop_
_entity.id
_entity.type
_entity.pdbx_description
1 polymer ?
#
loop_
_entity_poly.entity_id
_entity_poly.type
_entity_poly.pdbx_seq_one_letter_code
_entity_poly.pdbx_strand_id
1 'polypeptide(L)'
;MSEQFEIVEVAVDDVRAGDVLAVTDDPDPRANAFHVADVKSVHPTATGQMTHVTLTSTAAGRDGEPMVLDYPPGTVLRKIV
;
A
#
# COMPACT_ATOMS: atom_id res chain seq x y z
N MET A 1 12.22 -19.34 -15.33
CA MET A 1 11.71 -19.79 -14.02
C MET A 1 10.85 -18.66 -13.50
N SER A 2 9.54 -18.85 -13.39
CA SER A 2 8.66 -17.85 -12.78
C SER A 2 8.90 -17.92 -11.29
N GLU A 3 9.51 -16.90 -10.69
CA GLU A 3 9.50 -16.80 -9.23
C GLU A 3 8.03 -16.75 -8.83
N GLN A 4 7.56 -17.76 -8.11
CA GLN A 4 6.21 -17.77 -7.55
C GLN A 4 6.23 -16.83 -6.36
N PHE A 5 5.56 -15.70 -6.46
CA PHE A 5 5.28 -14.85 -5.30
C PHE A 5 4.13 -15.45 -4.53
N GLU A 6 4.25 -15.42 -3.22
CA GLU A 6 3.10 -15.66 -2.37
C GLU A 6 2.40 -14.32 -2.15
N ILE A 7 1.08 -14.32 -2.29
CA ILE A 7 0.24 -13.15 -2.02
C ILE A 7 -0.54 -13.44 -0.75
N VAL A 8 -0.31 -12.62 0.27
CA VAL A 8 -0.99 -12.73 1.56
C VAL A 8 -1.94 -11.54 1.75
N GLU A 9 -3.04 -11.77 2.45
CA GLU A 9 -3.93 -10.71 2.89
C GLU A 9 -3.32 -10.03 4.13
N VAL A 10 -3.22 -8.70 4.11
CA VAL A 10 -2.71 -7.89 5.22
C VAL A 10 -3.68 -6.75 5.51
N ALA A 11 -3.95 -6.48 6.78
CA ALA A 11 -4.70 -5.28 7.15
C ALA A 11 -3.86 -4.03 6.88
N VAL A 12 -4.49 -2.94 6.41
CA VAL A 12 -3.79 -1.69 6.11
C VAL A 12 -3.07 -1.11 7.34
N ASP A 13 -3.59 -1.38 8.53
CA ASP A 13 -2.99 -0.98 9.81
C ASP A 13 -1.67 -1.70 10.13
N ASP A 14 -1.47 -2.89 9.53
CA ASP A 14 -0.27 -3.72 9.68
C ASP A 14 0.76 -3.50 8.57
N VAL A 15 0.42 -2.71 7.54
CA VAL A 15 1.35 -2.35 6.46
C VAL A 15 2.50 -1.51 7.01
N ARG A 16 3.71 -1.80 6.52
CA ARG A 16 4.95 -1.08 6.88
C ARG A 16 5.66 -0.54 5.65
N ALA A 17 6.44 0.53 5.84
CA ALA A 17 7.40 0.97 4.83
C ALA A 17 8.36 -0.18 4.48
N GLY A 18 8.61 -0.37 3.19
CA GLY A 18 9.32 -1.50 2.62
C GLY A 18 8.42 -2.63 2.12
N ASP A 19 7.14 -2.66 2.50
CA ASP A 19 6.20 -3.64 1.98
C ASP A 19 5.89 -3.40 0.50
N VAL A 20 5.57 -4.49 -0.20
CA VAL A 20 5.17 -4.45 -1.61
C VAL A 20 3.74 -4.95 -1.71
N LEU A 21 2.85 -4.12 -2.23
CA LEU A 21 1.43 -4.43 -2.33
C LEU A 21 1.02 -4.65 -3.79
N ALA A 22 0.18 -5.65 -4.02
CA ALA A 22 -0.51 -5.84 -5.29
C ALA A 22 -1.77 -4.98 -5.30
N VAL A 23 -1.77 -3.91 -6.10
CA VAL A 23 -2.92 -2.99 -6.24
C VAL A 23 -3.86 -3.44 -7.36
N THR A 24 -3.44 -4.40 -8.18
CA THR A 24 -4.23 -4.96 -9.28
C THR A 24 -4.38 -6.47 -9.12
N ASP A 25 -5.42 -7.01 -9.75
CA ASP A 25 -5.64 -8.46 -9.88
C ASP A 25 -4.91 -9.07 -11.08
N ASP A 26 -3.83 -8.43 -11.53
CA ASP A 26 -3.07 -8.88 -12.70
C ASP A 26 -2.39 -10.24 -12.41
N PRO A 27 -2.35 -11.18 -13.38
CA PRO A 27 -1.56 -12.40 -13.28
C PRO A 27 -0.07 -12.15 -12.99
N ASP A 28 0.49 -11.00 -13.40
CA ASP A 28 1.79 -10.53 -12.92
C ASP A 28 1.65 -9.26 -12.06
N PRO A 29 1.51 -9.39 -10.73
CA PRO A 29 1.32 -8.26 -9.84
C PRO A 29 2.56 -7.36 -9.73
N ARG A 30 3.74 -7.78 -10.23
CA ARG A 30 4.96 -6.96 -10.18
C ARG A 30 4.89 -5.74 -11.08
N ALA A 31 4.22 -5.85 -12.22
CA ALA A 31 4.17 -4.78 -13.21
C ALA A 31 3.51 -3.51 -12.64
N ASN A 32 2.61 -3.68 -11.68
CA ASN A 32 1.86 -2.61 -11.02
C ASN A 32 1.99 -2.67 -9.49
N ALA A 33 3.14 -3.16 -9.00
CA ALA A 33 3.38 -3.28 -7.57
C ALA A 33 3.52 -1.90 -6.90
N PHE A 34 2.88 -1.73 -5.76
CA PHE A 34 3.01 -0.55 -4.92
C PHE A 34 4.06 -0.80 -3.86
N HIS A 35 5.22 -0.18 -4.04
CA HIS A 35 6.31 -0.22 -3.07
C HIS A 35 6.09 0.84 -2.00
N VAL A 36 5.66 0.43 -0.81
CA VAL A 36 5.35 1.34 0.29
C VAL A 36 6.64 2.02 0.77
N ALA A 37 6.74 3.33 0.60
CA ALA A 37 7.84 4.14 1.11
C ALA A 37 7.54 4.74 2.48
N ASP A 38 6.28 5.12 2.72
CA ASP A 38 5.84 5.70 3.99
C ASP A 38 4.40 5.28 4.34
N VAL A 39 4.11 5.20 5.64
CA VAL A 39 2.79 4.85 6.19
C VAL A 39 2.43 5.85 7.27
N LYS A 40 1.29 6.52 7.11
CA LYS A 40 0.83 7.54 8.05
C LYS A 40 -0.60 7.26 8.48
N SER A 41 -0.80 7.04 9.78
CA SER A 41 -2.13 6.99 10.38
C SER A 41 -2.60 8.40 10.73
N VAL A 42 -3.61 8.89 10.04
CA VAL A 42 -4.21 10.20 10.28
C VAL A 42 -5.38 10.04 11.23
N HIS A 43 -5.27 10.69 12.39
CA HIS A 43 -6.31 10.77 13.40
C HIS A 43 -6.87 12.19 13.41
N PRO A 44 -7.98 12.44 12.71
CA PRO A 44 -8.55 13.77 12.66
C PRO A 44 -8.98 14.25 14.04
N THR A 45 -8.66 15.50 14.35
CA THR A 45 -9.10 16.16 15.59
C THR A 45 -10.47 16.82 15.45
N ALA A 46 -10.98 16.94 14.22
CA ALA A 46 -12.30 17.50 13.94
C ALA A 46 -13.40 16.44 14.12
N THR A 47 -14.49 16.85 14.78
CA THR A 47 -15.66 16.00 15.02
C THR A 47 -16.29 15.55 13.70
N GLY A 48 -16.42 14.23 13.51
CA GLY A 48 -17.07 13.63 12.34
C GLY A 48 -16.14 13.20 11.19
N GLN A 49 -14.83 13.44 11.29
CA GLN A 49 -13.86 12.88 10.35
C GLN A 49 -13.41 11.48 10.80
N MET A 50 -13.43 10.52 9.89
CA MET A 50 -12.96 9.15 10.15
C MET A 50 -11.42 9.09 10.09
N THR A 51 -10.84 8.31 11.00
CA THR A 51 -9.43 7.92 10.93
C THR A 51 -9.16 7.24 9.59
N HIS A 52 -8.00 7.48 9.00
CA HIS A 52 -7.55 6.82 7.78
C HIS A 52 -6.05 6.54 7.83
N VAL A 53 -5.63 5.58 7.02
CA VAL A 53 -4.22 5.23 6.83
C VAL A 53 -3.84 5.66 5.41
N THR A 54 -2.86 6.53 5.33
CA THR A 54 -2.25 7.00 4.08
C THR A 54 -1.00 6.18 3.81
N LEU A 55 -0.96 5.51 2.66
CA LEU A 55 0.22 4.82 2.14
C LEU A 55 0.84 5.67 1.04
N THR A 56 2.14 5.90 1.11
CA THR A 56 2.89 6.62 0.06
C THR A 56 3.83 5.64 -0.62
N SER A 57 3.83 5.60 -1.95
CA SER A 57 4.71 4.73 -2.73
C SER A 57 6.10 5.33 -2.87
N THR A 58 7.04 4.48 -3.23
CA THR A 58 8.32 4.93 -3.76
C THR A 58 8.07 5.63 -5.11
N ALA A 59 8.75 6.74 -5.35
CA ALA A 59 8.72 7.44 -6.63
C ALA A 59 9.24 6.53 -7.76
N ALA A 60 8.54 6.49 -8.89
CA ALA A 60 9.00 5.78 -10.08
C ALA A 60 10.11 6.59 -10.77
N GLY A 61 11.36 6.41 -10.34
CA GLY A 61 12.53 7.09 -10.92
C GLY A 61 12.86 8.44 -10.26
N ARG A 62 13.76 9.23 -10.88
CA ARG A 62 14.31 10.46 -10.31
C ARG A 62 13.29 11.60 -10.16
N ASP A 63 12.32 11.66 -11.06
CA ASP A 63 11.30 12.71 -11.13
C ASP A 63 9.87 12.12 -11.05
N GLY A 64 9.74 10.84 -10.68
CA GLY A 64 8.43 10.21 -10.54
C GLY A 64 7.67 10.77 -9.35
N GLU A 65 6.39 11.07 -9.52
CA GLU A 65 5.56 11.41 -8.37
C GLU A 65 5.25 10.14 -7.57
N PRO A 66 5.43 10.16 -6.23
CA PRO A 66 5.01 9.05 -5.39
C PRO A 66 3.48 8.95 -5.42
N MET A 67 2.98 7.74 -5.59
CA MET A 67 1.54 7.48 -5.52
C MET A 67 1.11 7.48 -4.06
N VAL A 68 0.01 8.17 -3.76
CA VAL A 68 -0.57 8.21 -2.42
C VAL A 68 -1.92 7.51 -2.46
N LEU A 69 -2.12 6.55 -1.55
CA LEU A 69 -3.35 5.81 -1.38
C LEU A 69 -3.89 6.01 0.02
N ASP A 70 -5.18 6.33 0.14
CA ASP A 70 -5.86 6.54 1.41
C ASP A 70 -6.91 5.47 1.63
N TYR A 71 -6.83 4.80 2.78
CA TYR A 71 -7.73 3.71 3.14
C TYR A 71 -8.37 3.94 4.51
N PRO A 72 -9.63 3.50 4.70
CA PRO A 72 -10.18 3.39 6.04
C PRO A 72 -9.45 2.26 6.82
N PRO A 73 -9.33 2.38 8.15
CA PRO A 73 -8.80 1.34 9.02
C PRO A 73 -9.54 0.02 8.82
N GLY A 74 -8.82 -1.10 8.97
CA GLY A 74 -9.35 -2.45 8.76
C GLY A 74 -9.52 -2.85 7.29
N THR A 75 -9.16 -1.99 6.32
CA THR A 75 -9.10 -2.39 4.91
C THR A 75 -8.08 -3.50 4.72
N VAL A 76 -8.46 -4.58 4.03
CA VAL A 76 -7.56 -5.68 3.70
C VAL A 76 -6.92 -5.42 2.33
N LEU A 77 -5.61 -5.47 2.28
CA LEU A 77 -4.79 -5.29 1.09
C LEU A 77 -4.03 -6.59 0.78
N ARG A 78 -3.58 -6.72 -0.47
CA ARG A 78 -2.81 -7.88 -0.94
C ARG A 78 -1.33 -7.55 -0.89
N LYS A 79 -0.56 -8.24 -0.05
CA LYS A 79 0.89 -8.08 0.09
C LYS A 79 1.63 -9.18 -0.65
N ILE A 80 2.65 -8.79 -1.40
CA ILE A 80 3.58 -9.67 -2.11
C ILE A 80 4.71 -10.01 -1.14
N VAL A 81 4.97 -11.30 -0.91
CA VAL A 81 6.04 -11.83 -0.05
C VAL A 81 7.01 -12.73 -0.83
#